data_AF-A0A7Y3FMK4-F1
#
_entry.id   AF-A0A7Y3FMK4-F1
#
_cell.length_a   1.000
_cell.length_b   1.000
_cell.length_c   1.000
_cell.angle_alpha   90.00
_cell.angle_beta   90.00
_cell.angle_gamma   90.00
#
_symmetry.space_group_name_H-M   'P 1'
#
loop_
_entity.id
_entity.type
_entity.pdbx_description
1 polymer ?
#
loop_
_entity_poly.entity_id
_entity_poly.type
_entity_poly.pdbx_seq_one_letter_code
_entity_poly.pdbx_strand_id
1 'polypeptide(L)'
;MTQQLHSSQGPVVAVSDYMSSVADQIARWVPRRYVPLGTDGFGRSDTRENLRKFFETNAAHVVIAVLRALVDDGEIDGQVVADAIAHYNVDADAGEPWNR
;
A
#
# COMPACT_ATOMS: atom_id res chain seq x y z
N MET A 1 -18.72 3.87 -7.74
CA MET A 1 -17.33 3.37 -7.66
C MET A 1 -17.01 2.42 -8.81
N THR A 2 -17.66 1.27 -8.92
CA THR A 2 -17.39 0.27 -9.98
C THR A 2 -17.46 0.85 -11.40
N GLN A 3 -18.47 1.68 -11.70
CA GLN A 3 -18.58 2.32 -13.03
C GLN A 3 -17.43 3.27 -13.34
N GLN A 4 -16.93 4.02 -12.35
CA GLN A 4 -15.80 4.95 -12.51
C GLN A 4 -14.47 4.20 -12.64
N LEU A 5 -14.36 3.04 -11.98
CA LEU A 5 -13.18 2.17 -12.03
C LEU A 5 -13.25 1.16 -13.18
N HIS A 6 -14.23 1.22 -14.06
CA HIS A 6 -14.30 0.28 -15.18
C HIS A 6 -13.35 0.67 -16.32
N SER A 7 -13.02 1.96 -16.46
CA SER A 7 -12.20 2.49 -17.55
C SER A 7 -10.75 2.77 -17.19
N SER A 8 -10.37 2.80 -15.91
CA SER A 8 -8.95 2.94 -15.55
C SER A 8 -8.16 1.65 -15.74
N GLN A 9 -6.83 1.76 -15.74
CA GLN A 9 -5.90 0.65 -15.94
C GLN A 9 -5.02 0.42 -14.71
N GLY A 10 -4.41 -0.76 -14.62
CA GLY A 10 -3.54 -1.16 -13.53
C GLY A 10 -4.26 -1.44 -12.20
N PRO A 11 -3.50 -1.72 -11.13
CA PRO A 11 -4.04 -1.99 -9.81
C PRO A 11 -4.64 -0.74 -9.16
N VAL A 12 -5.56 -0.95 -8.21
CA VAL A 12 -6.14 0.11 -7.40
C VAL A 12 -5.55 0.03 -6.00
N VAL A 13 -4.80 1.06 -5.59
CA VAL A 13 -4.27 1.19 -4.23
C VAL A 13 -5.10 2.20 -3.46
N ALA A 14 -5.64 1.79 -2.31
CA ALA A 14 -6.41 2.66 -1.43
C ALA A 14 -5.64 2.92 -0.15
N VAL A 15 -5.56 4.18 0.27
CA VAL A 15 -4.79 4.58 1.46
C VAL A 15 -5.74 5.27 2.43
N SER A 16 -5.67 4.87 3.70
CA SER A 16 -6.52 5.40 4.76
C SER A 16 -5.70 5.70 6.01
N ASP A 17 -6.14 6.69 6.79
CA ASP A 17 -5.64 6.94 8.15
C ASP A 17 -6.31 6.01 9.19
N TYR A 18 -7.22 5.13 8.74
CA TYR A 18 -7.78 4.01 9.50
C TYR A 18 -7.12 2.68 9.10
N MET A 19 -7.42 1.62 9.85
CA MET A 19 -7.04 0.24 9.51
C MET A 19 -7.38 -0.12 8.06
N SER A 20 -6.54 -0.95 7.43
CA SER A 20 -6.72 -1.40 6.04
C SER A 20 -8.09 -2.06 5.83
N SER A 21 -8.61 -2.75 6.85
CA SER A 21 -9.94 -3.37 6.86
C SER A 21 -11.10 -2.42 6.52
N VAL A 22 -10.97 -1.11 6.78
CA VAL A 22 -11.98 -0.11 6.41
C VAL A 22 -12.05 0.04 4.89
N ALA A 23 -10.90 0.16 4.24
CA ALA A 23 -10.82 0.19 2.78
C ALA A 23 -11.17 -1.18 2.17
N ASP A 24 -10.79 -2.27 2.83
CA ASP A 24 -11.04 -3.63 2.34
C ASP A 24 -12.53 -3.98 2.23
N GLN A 25 -13.41 -3.33 3.01
CA GLN A 25 -14.86 -3.50 2.91
C GLN A 25 -15.38 -3.38 1.48
N ILE A 26 -14.79 -2.49 0.67
CA ILE A 26 -15.25 -2.25 -0.69
C ILE A 26 -14.54 -3.07 -1.77
N ALA A 27 -13.53 -3.86 -1.42
CA ALA A 27 -12.65 -4.57 -2.35
C ALA A 27 -13.43 -5.46 -3.34
N ARG A 28 -14.46 -6.18 -2.86
CA ARG A 28 -15.32 -7.06 -3.67
C ARG A 28 -16.07 -6.38 -4.81
N TRP A 29 -16.22 -5.05 -4.77
CA TRP A 29 -16.90 -4.27 -5.82
C TRP A 29 -15.90 -3.55 -6.75
N VAL A 30 -14.60 -3.74 -6.53
CA VAL A 30 -13.54 -3.23 -7.40
C VAL A 30 -13.22 -4.29 -8.45
N PRO A 31 -13.31 -3.98 -9.75
CA PRO A 31 -13.19 -4.99 -10.82
C PRO A 31 -11.74 -5.43 -11.11
N ARG A 32 -10.77 -5.06 -10.26
CA ARG A 32 -9.32 -5.22 -10.48
C ARG A 32 -8.62 -5.51 -9.16
N ARG A 33 -7.33 -5.86 -9.23
CA ARG A 33 -6.47 -5.98 -8.05
C ARG A 33 -6.61 -4.74 -7.17
N TYR A 34 -6.91 -4.96 -5.90
CA TYR A 34 -7.13 -3.93 -4.91
C TYR A 34 -6.16 -4.13 -3.75
N VAL A 35 -5.41 -3.09 -3.40
CA VAL A 35 -4.43 -3.11 -2.32
C VAL A 35 -4.80 -2.03 -1.29
N PRO A 36 -5.37 -2.42 -0.14
CA PRO A 36 -5.65 -1.48 0.93
C PRO A 36 -4.39 -1.27 1.79
N LEU A 37 -4.04 -0.01 2.01
CA LEU A 37 -3.03 0.44 2.97
C LEU A 37 -3.74 1.20 4.09
N GLY A 38 -3.39 0.86 5.33
CA GLY A 38 -4.00 1.47 6.50
C GLY A 38 -3.11 1.42 7.72
N THR A 39 -3.61 1.98 8.81
CA THR A 39 -2.89 2.16 10.07
C THR A 39 -3.16 0.99 11.03
N ASP A 40 -2.89 -0.22 10.57
CA ASP A 40 -3.11 -1.44 11.36
C ASP A 40 -2.11 -1.52 12.52
N GLY A 41 -2.64 -1.86 13.71
CA GLY A 41 -1.86 -1.95 14.95
C GLY A 41 -2.23 -0.88 15.99
N PHE A 42 -1.41 -0.79 17.04
CA PHE A 42 -1.64 0.14 18.14
C PHE A 42 -1.12 1.55 17.82
N GLY A 43 -1.86 2.56 18.25
CA GLY A 43 -1.46 3.96 18.14
C GLY A 43 -0.17 4.27 18.91
N ARG A 44 0.58 5.26 18.41
CA ARG A 44 1.84 5.74 19.01
C ARG A 44 1.86 7.25 19.05
N SER A 45 2.60 7.80 20.00
CA SER A 45 2.86 9.24 20.09
C SER A 45 4.11 9.59 19.31
N ASP A 46 3.94 10.19 18.13
CA ASP A 46 5.03 10.69 17.30
C ASP A 46 4.50 11.77 16.32
N THR A 47 5.36 12.34 15.49
CA THR A 47 4.99 13.22 14.38
C THR A 47 4.17 12.47 13.33
N ARG A 48 3.30 13.20 12.61
CA ARG A 48 2.49 12.61 11.52
C ARG A 48 3.33 11.94 10.44
N GLU A 49 4.51 12.50 10.15
CA GLU A 49 5.43 11.93 9.16
C GLU A 49 5.98 10.58 9.61
N ASN A 50 6.46 10.51 10.86
CA ASN A 50 6.95 9.27 11.44
C ASN A 50 5.86 8.23 11.58
N LEU A 51 4.64 8.62 11.97
CA LEU A 51 3.50 7.70 12.05
C LEU A 51 3.14 7.12 10.68
N ARG A 52 3.09 7.93 9.62
CA ARG A 52 2.83 7.41 8.25
C ARG A 52 3.95 6.52 7.74
N LYS A 53 5.19 6.78 8.13
CA LYS A 53 6.30 5.88 7.82
C LYS A 53 6.16 4.56 8.59
N PHE A 54 5.84 4.63 9.87
CA PHE A 54 5.68 3.46 10.75
C PHE A 54 4.52 2.55 10.32
N PHE A 55 3.36 3.14 10.01
CA PHE A 55 2.19 2.43 9.50
C PHE A 55 2.26 2.14 8.00
N GLU A 56 3.38 2.45 7.34
CA GLU A 56 3.61 2.07 5.95
C GLU A 56 2.57 2.69 4.98
N THR A 57 2.10 3.92 5.28
CA THR A 57 1.11 4.68 4.49
C THR A 57 1.66 5.96 3.85
N ASN A 58 2.97 6.21 3.96
CA ASN A 58 3.60 7.36 3.30
C ASN A 58 3.78 7.13 1.78
N ALA A 59 4.22 8.17 1.06
CA ALA A 59 4.36 8.13 -0.39
C ALA A 59 5.27 7.00 -0.90
N ALA A 60 6.36 6.69 -0.18
CA ALA A 60 7.28 5.61 -0.55
C ALA A 60 6.57 4.25 -0.54
N HIS A 61 5.83 3.94 0.52
CA HIS A 61 5.09 2.68 0.63
C HIS A 61 3.96 2.59 -0.39
N VAL A 62 3.29 3.71 -0.72
CA VAL A 62 2.30 3.77 -1.80
C VAL A 62 2.93 3.40 -3.15
N VAL A 63 4.10 3.98 -3.47
CA VAL A 63 4.81 3.65 -4.72
C VAL A 63 5.19 2.17 -4.75
N ILE A 64 5.77 1.65 -3.67
CA ILE A 64 6.16 0.23 -3.58
C ILE A 64 4.93 -0.68 -3.72
N ALA A 65 3.80 -0.34 -3.09
CA ALA A 65 2.56 -1.11 -3.21
C ALA A 65 2.02 -1.15 -4.65
N VAL A 66 2.06 -0.03 -5.36
CA VAL A 66 1.67 0.04 -6.79
C VAL A 66 2.60 -0.83 -7.64
N LEU A 67 3.91 -0.68 -7.48
CA LEU A 67 4.90 -1.43 -8.26
C LEU A 67 4.78 -2.93 -7.98
N ARG A 68 4.60 -3.33 -6.71
CA ARG A 68 4.40 -4.72 -6.34
C ARG A 68 3.12 -5.28 -6.97
N ALA A 69 2.03 -4.53 -6.95
CA ALA A 69 0.79 -4.96 -7.56
C ALA A 69 0.90 -5.11 -9.09
N LEU A 70 1.69 -4.27 -9.77
CA LEU A 70 2.00 -4.42 -11.19
C LEU A 70 2.85 -5.66 -11.48
N VAL A 71 3.81 -6.00 -10.61
CA VAL A 71 4.58 -7.26 -10.70
C VAL A 71 3.65 -8.46 -10.54
N ASP A 72 2.76 -8.44 -9.54
CA ASP A 72 1.82 -9.54 -9.29
C ASP A 72 0.81 -9.71 -10.45
N ASP A 73 0.54 -8.65 -11.22
CA ASP A 73 -0.27 -8.69 -12.44
C ASP A 73 0.57 -9.07 -13.69
N GLY A 74 1.90 -9.19 -13.57
CA GLY A 74 2.81 -9.57 -14.65
C GLY A 74 3.16 -8.45 -15.64
N GLU A 75 2.85 -7.19 -15.30
CA GLU A 75 3.03 -6.03 -16.18
C GLU A 75 4.47 -5.49 -16.17
N ILE A 76 5.23 -5.71 -15.09
CA ILE A 76 6.62 -5.27 -14.93
C ILE A 76 7.49 -6.33 -14.23
N ASP A 77 8.81 -6.17 -14.33
CA ASP A 77 9.78 -7.04 -13.67
C ASP A 77 9.91 -6.77 -12.16
N GLY A 78 10.16 -7.83 -11.38
CA GLY A 78 10.31 -7.77 -9.93
C GLY A 78 11.46 -6.88 -9.44
N GLN A 79 12.51 -6.71 -10.25
CA GLN A 79 13.66 -5.86 -9.92
C GLN A 79 13.25 -4.40 -9.67
N VAL A 80 12.21 -3.92 -10.34
CA VAL A 80 11.71 -2.55 -10.17
C VAL A 80 11.25 -2.29 -8.73
N VAL A 81 10.70 -3.30 -8.05
CA VAL A 81 10.30 -3.19 -6.64
C VAL A 81 11.52 -3.12 -5.74
N ALA A 82 12.54 -3.96 -5.99
CA ALA A 82 13.78 -3.96 -5.23
C ALA A 82 14.51 -2.60 -5.36
N ASP A 83 14.56 -2.06 -6.56
CA ASP A 83 15.15 -0.75 -6.84
C ASP A 83 14.39 0.38 -6.11
N ALA A 84 13.05 0.31 -6.07
CA ALA A 84 12.24 1.28 -5.35
C ALA A 84 12.44 1.21 -3.83
N ILE A 85 12.51 0.01 -3.25
CA ILE A 85 12.80 -0.20 -1.82
C ILE A 85 14.16 0.43 -1.48
N ALA A 86 15.19 0.18 -2.29
CA ALA A 86 16.51 0.77 -2.12
C ALA A 86 16.50 2.30 -2.29
N HIS A 87 15.82 2.81 -3.31
CA HIS A 87 15.73 4.24 -3.60
C HIS A 87 15.08 5.03 -2.45
N TYR A 88 13.98 4.50 -1.88
CA TYR A 88 13.26 5.15 -0.79
C TYR A 88 13.80 4.79 0.60
N ASN A 89 14.82 3.94 0.69
CA ASN A 89 15.40 3.46 1.95
C ASN A 89 14.33 2.92 2.91
N VAL A 90 13.46 2.05 2.38
CA VAL A 90 12.42 1.35 3.14
C VAL A 90 13.01 0.09 3.74
N ASP A 91 12.77 -0.13 5.02
CA ASP A 91 13.21 -1.33 5.74
C ASP A 91 12.22 -2.47 5.48
N ALA A 92 12.59 -3.37 4.58
CA ALA A 92 11.77 -4.54 4.24
C ALA A 92 11.78 -5.62 5.34
N ASP A 93 12.72 -5.57 6.28
CA ASP A 93 12.91 -6.57 7.33
C ASP A 93 12.29 -6.16 8.68
N ALA A 94 11.77 -4.94 8.78
CA ALA A 94 11.27 -4.40 10.03
C ALA A 94 10.09 -5.20 10.63
N GLY A 95 9.40 -6.07 9.86
CA GLY A 95 8.26 -6.90 10.30
C GLY A 95 6.91 -6.33 9.88
N GLU A 96 5.81 -6.62 10.56
CA GLU A 96 4.50 -5.96 10.30
C GLU A 96 4.23 -4.91 11.39
N PRO A 97 3.60 -3.75 11.11
CA PRO A 97 3.39 -2.68 12.10
C PRO A 97 2.69 -3.13 13.39
N TRP A 98 1.79 -4.12 13.33
CA TRP A 98 1.08 -4.66 14.50
C TRP A 98 1.89 -5.68 15.32
N ASN A 99 3.03 -6.15 14.81
CA ASN A 99 3.98 -7.01 15.53
C ASN A 99 5.14 -6.22 16.16
N ARG A 100 5.19 -4.90 15.93
CA ARG A 100 6.27 -4.00 16.37
C ARG A 100 5.88 -3.17 17.57
#